data_AF-A0AAQ1RWB4-F1
#
_entry.id   AF-A0AAQ1RWB4-F1
#
_cell.length_a   1.000
_cell.length_b   1.000
_cell.length_c   1.000
_cell.angle_alpha   90.00
_cell.angle_beta   90.00
_cell.angle_gamma   90.00
#
_symmetry.space_group_name_H-M   'P 1'
#
loop_
_entity.id
_entity.type
_entity.pdbx_description
1 polymer ?
#
loop_
_entity_poly.entity_id
_entity_poly.type
_entity_poly.pdbx_seq_one_letter_code
_entity_poly.pdbx_strand_id
1 'polypeptide(L)'
;MKNRGFLLVRAIPISFIVLFLARTMLKAQNVSSRIVILPFLICGLTELLRTIFLAVGWEKAAKLLYKVYAASFLLYVFGFLGVWCYVNFTNQAYLPLLFSLPFWLVGGYLVYRVFFRKGDQPAKADPKKRSLHLNVNFKVVVTCFLVGVCLLSGIFILFLGVKDTIQLSQRAGGYTATEGHFVDYEVYRSDREGTTYRLIYEYEVNGAPYRVSTDYGTSAIPARNSTRTVKYDPANPQKSVLAGSNSANWMIFMGLFFVLGSTVFILAWLTVKGCFDRFKVSVLGVYIGVVFTFVGAGPILLRRGETGSWPACFKSFGLWILIPLMMIAVGLFQTVKCLLPGRSKKGEKGR
;
A
#
# COMPACT_ATOMS: atom_id res chain seq x y z
N MET A 1 1.69 -40.12 -1.72
CA MET A 1 0.49 -39.96 -2.58
C MET A 1 -0.70 -39.23 -1.91
N LYS A 2 -0.55 -38.54 -0.76
CA LYS A 2 -1.67 -38.03 0.05
C LYS A 2 -2.09 -36.56 -0.19
N ASN A 3 -1.51 -35.85 -1.17
CA ASN A 3 -1.68 -34.38 -1.33
C ASN A 3 -2.26 -33.91 -2.69
N ARG A 4 -2.70 -34.81 -3.58
CA ARG A 4 -3.20 -34.41 -4.92
C ARG A 4 -4.49 -33.57 -4.85
N GLY A 5 -5.42 -33.93 -3.95
CA GLY A 5 -6.67 -33.16 -3.75
C GLY A 5 -6.41 -31.73 -3.25
N PHE A 6 -5.45 -31.55 -2.34
CA PHE A 6 -5.07 -30.22 -1.84
C PHE A 6 -4.46 -29.33 -2.95
N LEU A 7 -3.65 -29.90 -3.84
CA LEU A 7 -3.08 -29.17 -4.97
C LEU A 7 -4.16 -28.72 -5.97
N LEU A 8 -5.18 -29.55 -6.21
CA LEU A 8 -6.30 -29.19 -7.08
C LEU A 8 -7.19 -28.09 -6.48
N VAL A 9 -7.47 -28.15 -5.18
CA VAL A 9 -8.20 -27.07 -4.49
C VAL A 9 -7.43 -25.75 -4.54
N ARG A 10 -6.09 -25.81 -4.47
CA ARG A 10 -5.22 -24.63 -4.60
C ARG A 10 -5.19 -24.04 -6.02
N ALA A 11 -5.46 -24.83 -7.05
CA ALA A 11 -5.50 -24.36 -8.43
C ALA A 11 -6.74 -23.47 -8.72
N ILE A 12 -7.87 -23.72 -8.05
CA ILE A 12 -9.13 -22.99 -8.24
C ILE A 12 -8.98 -21.45 -8.10
N PRO A 13 -8.44 -20.91 -6.98
CA PRO A 13 -8.26 -19.46 -6.86
C PRO A 13 -7.22 -18.91 -7.84
N ILE A 14 -6.19 -19.68 -8.19
CA ILE A 14 -5.16 -19.26 -9.16
C ILE A 14 -5.79 -19.12 -10.55
N SER A 15 -6.63 -20.08 -10.97
CA SER A 15 -7.37 -20.02 -12.23
C SER A 15 -8.26 -18.77 -12.31
N PHE A 16 -8.95 -18.43 -11.21
CA PHE A 16 -9.78 -17.23 -11.17
C PHE A 16 -8.95 -15.94 -11.36
N ILE A 17 -7.80 -15.86 -10.70
CA ILE A 17 -6.86 -14.74 -10.84
C ILE A 17 -6.32 -14.64 -12.28
N VAL A 18 -5.92 -15.77 -12.88
CA VAL A 18 -5.42 -15.81 -14.27
C VAL A 18 -6.49 -15.37 -15.26
N LEU A 19 -7.72 -15.86 -15.12
CA LEU A 19 -8.86 -15.47 -15.97
C LEU A 19 -9.19 -13.98 -15.82
N PHE A 20 -9.15 -13.47 -14.59
CA PHE A 20 -9.36 -12.05 -14.31
C PHE A 20 -8.27 -11.18 -14.95
N LEU A 21 -6.99 -11.55 -14.80
CA LEU A 21 -5.86 -10.83 -15.39
C LEU A 21 -5.89 -10.89 -16.92
N ALA A 22 -6.22 -12.06 -17.51
CA ALA A 22 -6.36 -12.22 -18.95
C ALA A 22 -7.49 -11.33 -19.50
N ARG A 23 -8.65 -11.31 -18.84
CA ARG A 23 -9.78 -10.45 -19.24
C ARG A 23 -9.43 -8.97 -19.12
N THR A 24 -8.72 -8.59 -18.07
CA THR A 24 -8.28 -7.20 -17.85
C THR A 24 -7.27 -6.77 -18.91
N MET A 25 -6.34 -7.65 -19.28
CA MET A 25 -5.36 -7.40 -20.34
C MET A 25 -6.02 -7.25 -21.72
N LEU A 26 -7.03 -8.07 -22.04
CA LEU A 26 -7.78 -7.97 -23.30
C LEU A 26 -8.61 -6.67 -23.39
N LYS A 27 -9.16 -6.20 -22.26
CA LYS A 27 -9.91 -4.94 -22.19
C LYS A 27 -9.03 -3.69 -22.12
N ALA A 28 -7.75 -3.84 -21.78
CA ALA A 28 -6.84 -2.71 -21.70
C ALA A 28 -6.62 -2.09 -23.09
N GLN A 29 -7.01 -0.83 -23.26
CA GLN A 29 -6.80 -0.08 -24.51
C GLN A 29 -5.36 0.43 -24.64
N ASN A 30 -4.69 0.69 -23.53
CA ASN A 30 -3.35 1.27 -23.50
C ASN A 30 -2.24 0.19 -23.48
N VAL A 31 -1.18 0.42 -24.25
CA VAL A 31 -0.01 -0.50 -24.32
C VAL A 31 0.69 -0.60 -22.96
N SER A 32 0.79 0.51 -22.21
CA SER A 32 1.44 0.55 -20.90
C SER A 32 0.76 -0.36 -19.87
N SER A 33 -0.57 -0.34 -19.80
CA SER A 33 -1.30 -1.19 -18.85
C SER A 33 -1.19 -2.67 -19.21
N ARG A 34 -1.14 -3.01 -20.51
CA ARG A 34 -0.84 -4.39 -20.97
C ARG A 34 0.56 -4.84 -20.52
N ILE A 35 1.57 -3.98 -20.66
CA ILE A 35 2.95 -4.27 -20.23
C ILE A 35 3.03 -4.48 -18.71
N VAL A 36 2.28 -3.71 -17.92
CA VAL A 36 2.25 -3.87 -16.45
C VAL A 36 1.58 -5.17 -16.03
N ILE A 37 0.49 -5.57 -16.71
CA ILE A 37 -0.28 -6.79 -16.38
C ILE A 37 0.44 -8.07 -16.84
N LEU A 38 1.18 -8.02 -17.94
CA LEU A 38 1.78 -9.17 -18.61
C LEU A 38 2.66 -10.05 -17.68
N PRO A 39 3.56 -9.52 -16.84
CA PRO A 39 4.38 -10.34 -15.95
C PRO A 39 3.56 -11.07 -14.89
N PHE A 40 2.49 -10.44 -14.38
CA PHE A 40 1.58 -11.08 -13.42
C PHE A 40 0.76 -12.19 -14.08
N LEU A 41 0.35 -11.99 -15.33
CA LEU A 41 -0.33 -13.03 -16.10
C LEU A 41 0.59 -14.23 -16.33
N ILE A 42 1.85 -13.99 -16.74
CA ILE A 42 2.86 -15.06 -16.91
C ILE A 42 3.13 -15.77 -15.58
N CYS A 43 3.26 -15.04 -14.48
CA CYS A 43 3.41 -15.61 -13.14
C CYS A 43 2.20 -16.47 -12.73
N GLY A 44 0.98 -16.00 -12.98
CA GLY A 44 -0.24 -16.73 -12.68
C GLY A 44 -0.35 -18.02 -13.51
N LEU A 45 -0.07 -17.94 -14.81
CA LEU A 45 -0.15 -19.07 -15.73
C LEU A 45 0.91 -20.14 -15.41
N THR A 46 2.14 -19.71 -15.10
CA THR A 46 3.24 -20.61 -14.72
C THR A 46 3.01 -21.29 -13.37
N GLU A 47 2.46 -20.60 -12.37
CA GLU A 47 2.11 -21.20 -11.07
C GLU A 47 0.90 -22.15 -11.18
N LEU A 48 -0.07 -21.83 -12.04
CA LEU A 48 -1.20 -22.72 -12.35
C LEU A 48 -0.69 -24.03 -12.99
N LEU A 49 0.09 -23.93 -14.06
CA LEU A 49 0.69 -25.07 -14.75
C LEU A 49 1.60 -25.89 -13.84
N ARG A 50 2.37 -25.22 -12.96
CA ARG A 50 3.22 -25.89 -11.98
C ARG A 50 2.39 -26.69 -10.99
N THR A 51 1.28 -26.14 -10.50
CA THR A 51 0.38 -26.81 -9.57
C THR A 51 -0.24 -28.05 -10.21
N ILE A 52 -0.61 -27.96 -11.49
CA ILE A 52 -1.12 -29.09 -12.28
C ILE A 52 -0.02 -30.15 -12.48
N PHE A 53 1.19 -29.76 -12.88
CA PHE A 53 2.30 -30.71 -13.08
C PHE A 53 2.75 -31.39 -11.79
N LEU A 54 2.69 -30.72 -10.65
CA LEU A 54 2.92 -31.35 -9.34
C LEU A 54 1.81 -32.35 -8.98
N ALA A 55 0.55 -32.07 -9.34
CA ALA A 55 -0.55 -33.01 -9.13
C ALA A 55 -0.41 -34.27 -10.00
N VAL A 56 0.07 -34.12 -11.23
CA VAL A 56 0.35 -35.20 -12.19
C VAL A 56 1.64 -35.98 -11.86
N GLY A 57 2.54 -35.40 -11.04
CA GLY A 57 3.80 -36.04 -10.62
C GLY A 57 4.99 -35.74 -11.52
N TRP A 58 4.89 -34.74 -12.40
CA TRP A 58 5.94 -34.31 -13.31
C TRP A 58 6.88 -33.29 -12.65
N GLU A 59 7.68 -33.76 -11.69
CA GLU A 59 8.51 -32.88 -10.86
C GLU A 59 9.57 -32.08 -11.64
N LYS A 60 10.12 -32.64 -12.73
CA LYS A 60 11.09 -31.94 -13.59
C LYS A 60 10.46 -30.74 -14.29
N ALA A 61 9.27 -30.90 -14.86
CA ALA A 61 8.53 -29.83 -15.52
C ALA A 61 8.07 -28.76 -14.51
N ALA A 62 7.63 -29.17 -13.31
CA ALA A 62 7.28 -28.24 -12.24
C ALA A 62 8.48 -27.41 -11.75
N LYS A 63 9.69 -27.99 -11.69
CA LYS A 63 10.93 -27.26 -11.38
C LYS A 63 11.30 -26.25 -12.46
N LEU A 64 11.12 -26.61 -13.74
CA LEU A 64 11.34 -25.69 -14.86
C LEU A 64 10.37 -24.51 -14.79
N LEU A 65 9.08 -24.77 -14.60
CA LEU A 65 8.06 -23.72 -14.47
C LEU A 65 8.30 -22.80 -13.28
N TYR A 66 8.82 -23.32 -12.17
CA TYR A 66 9.23 -22.48 -11.03
C TYR A 66 10.37 -21.51 -11.41
N LYS A 67 11.34 -21.94 -12.23
CA LYS A 67 12.40 -21.05 -12.72
C LYS A 67 11.86 -19.99 -13.66
N VAL A 68 10.93 -20.35 -14.56
CA VAL A 68 10.27 -19.39 -15.47
C VAL A 68 9.46 -18.37 -14.66
N TYR A 69 8.66 -18.83 -13.69
CA TYR A 69 7.93 -17.97 -12.75
C TYR A 69 8.87 -16.97 -12.07
N ALA A 70 9.96 -17.45 -11.49
CA ALA A 70 10.90 -16.61 -10.77
C ALA A 70 11.63 -15.64 -11.71
N ALA A 71 11.98 -16.06 -12.93
CA ALA A 71 12.57 -15.18 -13.94
C ALA A 71 11.62 -14.04 -14.31
N SER A 72 10.35 -14.34 -14.60
CA SER A 72 9.34 -13.34 -14.95
C SER A 72 9.06 -12.37 -13.80
N PHE A 73 8.99 -12.87 -12.57
CA PHE A 73 8.84 -12.04 -11.38
C PHE A 73 10.04 -11.12 -11.17
N LEU A 74 11.27 -11.64 -11.28
CA LEU A 74 12.49 -10.85 -11.10
C LEU A 74 12.65 -9.80 -12.21
N LEU A 75 12.33 -10.16 -13.46
CA LEU A 75 12.36 -9.22 -14.58
C LEU A 75 11.37 -8.06 -14.37
N TYR A 76 10.18 -8.34 -13.83
CA TYR A 76 9.23 -7.29 -13.44
C TYR A 76 9.77 -6.42 -12.31
N VAL A 77 10.27 -7.02 -11.22
CA VAL A 77 10.77 -6.28 -10.06
C VAL A 77 11.95 -5.38 -10.44
N PHE A 78 12.92 -5.91 -11.19
CA PHE A 78 14.06 -5.12 -11.68
C PHE A 78 13.66 -4.10 -12.73
N GLY A 79 12.72 -4.42 -13.62
CA GLY A 79 12.17 -3.46 -14.58
C GLY A 79 11.49 -2.28 -13.88
N PHE A 80 10.66 -2.56 -12.87
CA PHE A 80 10.00 -1.55 -12.05
C PHE A 80 11.02 -0.72 -11.26
N LEU A 81 12.00 -1.36 -10.62
CA LEU A 81 13.10 -0.66 -9.92
C LEU A 81 13.91 0.21 -10.86
N GLY A 82 14.18 -0.26 -12.08
CA GLY A 82 14.89 0.51 -13.11
C GLY A 82 14.11 1.77 -13.51
N VAL A 83 12.81 1.63 -13.79
CA VAL A 83 11.93 2.78 -14.10
C VAL A 83 11.83 3.72 -12.90
N TRP A 84 11.68 3.19 -11.68
CA TRP A 84 11.65 3.96 -10.45
C TRP A 84 12.94 4.77 -10.28
N CYS A 85 14.10 4.14 -10.47
CA CYS A 85 15.38 4.83 -10.42
C CYS A 85 15.47 5.91 -11.50
N TYR A 86 15.10 5.61 -12.74
CA TYR A 86 15.11 6.57 -13.85
C TYR A 86 14.23 7.79 -13.57
N VAL A 87 12.99 7.60 -13.14
CA VAL A 87 12.05 8.69 -12.82
C VAL A 87 12.61 9.56 -11.69
N ASN A 88 13.15 8.95 -10.63
CA ASN A 88 13.69 9.72 -9.51
C ASN A 88 15.00 10.44 -9.86
N PHE A 89 15.83 9.87 -10.74
CA PHE A 89 17.03 10.54 -11.26
C PHE A 89 16.66 11.77 -12.10
N THR A 90 15.67 11.65 -12.99
CA THR A 90 15.17 12.76 -13.83
C THR A 90 14.53 13.88 -12.99
N ASN A 91 13.88 13.53 -11.87
CA ASN A 91 13.27 14.50 -10.97
C ASN A 91 14.26 15.07 -9.91
N GLN A 92 15.57 14.78 -10.00
CA GLN A 92 16.58 15.14 -8.99
C GLN A 92 16.22 14.72 -7.55
N ALA A 93 15.37 13.69 -7.42
CA ALA A 93 14.90 13.18 -6.14
C ALA A 93 15.80 12.01 -5.71
N TYR A 94 16.93 12.34 -5.09
CA TYR A 94 17.94 11.33 -4.69
C TYR A 94 17.57 10.53 -3.44
N LEU A 95 16.69 11.06 -2.60
CA LEU A 95 16.26 10.37 -1.38
C LEU A 95 15.44 9.09 -1.68
N PRO A 96 14.43 9.10 -2.58
CA PRO A 96 13.75 7.89 -3.06
C PRO A 96 14.65 6.83 -3.70
N LEU A 97 15.80 7.23 -4.26
CA LEU A 97 16.78 6.30 -4.85
C LEU A 97 17.47 5.46 -3.76
N LEU A 98 17.79 6.04 -2.60
CA LEU A 98 18.37 5.31 -1.47
C LEU A 98 17.43 4.20 -0.96
N PHE A 99 16.12 4.45 -0.99
CA PHE A 99 15.13 3.44 -0.62
C PHE A 99 15.05 2.26 -1.60
N SER A 100 15.55 2.40 -2.83
CA SER A 100 15.57 1.30 -3.81
C SER A 100 16.71 0.29 -3.57
N LEU A 101 17.80 0.71 -2.91
CA LEU A 101 19.02 -0.10 -2.72
C LEU A 101 18.78 -1.45 -2.03
N PRO A 102 17.97 -1.55 -0.97
CA PRO A 102 17.71 -2.84 -0.35
C PRO A 102 16.97 -3.80 -1.28
N PHE A 103 16.13 -3.30 -2.19
CA PHE A 103 15.41 -4.11 -3.15
C PHE A 103 16.34 -4.64 -4.26
N TRP A 104 17.34 -3.86 -4.67
CA TRP A 104 18.41 -4.34 -5.57
C TRP A 104 19.23 -5.46 -4.93
N LEU A 105 19.60 -5.30 -3.65
CA LEU A 105 20.33 -6.33 -2.90
C LEU A 105 19.51 -7.62 -2.73
N VAL A 106 18.25 -7.49 -2.33
CA VAL A 106 17.33 -8.64 -2.18
C VAL A 106 17.06 -9.30 -3.54
N GLY A 107 16.84 -8.52 -4.60
CA GLY A 107 16.64 -9.02 -5.96
C GLY A 107 17.86 -9.78 -6.46
N GLY A 108 19.06 -9.23 -6.30
CA GLY A 108 20.32 -9.87 -6.70
C GLY A 108 20.56 -11.18 -5.95
N TYR A 109 20.26 -11.20 -4.65
CA TYR A 109 20.31 -12.43 -3.87
C TYR A 109 19.28 -13.49 -4.34
N LEU A 110 18.05 -13.08 -4.67
CA LEU A 110 17.05 -14.00 -5.20
C LEU A 110 17.48 -14.60 -6.54
N VAL A 111 18.11 -13.82 -7.42
CA VAL A 111 18.72 -14.33 -8.68
C VAL A 111 19.77 -15.38 -8.35
N TYR A 112 20.72 -15.07 -7.46
CA TYR A 112 21.75 -16.01 -7.04
C TYR A 112 21.15 -17.31 -6.47
N ARG A 113 20.17 -17.20 -5.58
CA ARG A 113 19.55 -18.35 -4.92
C ARG A 113 18.74 -19.23 -5.88
N VAL A 114 18.00 -18.62 -6.80
CA VAL A 114 17.08 -19.37 -7.69
C VAL A 114 17.81 -20.00 -8.86
N PHE A 115 18.81 -19.31 -9.43
CA PHE A 115 19.49 -19.77 -10.64
C PHE A 115 20.85 -20.41 -10.40
N PHE A 116 21.59 -19.96 -9.38
CA PHE A 116 23.01 -20.35 -9.21
C PHE A 116 23.28 -21.26 -8.01
N ARG A 117 22.45 -21.24 -6.96
CA ARG A 117 22.61 -22.16 -5.82
C ARG A 117 22.12 -23.56 -6.20
N LYS A 118 23.06 -24.47 -6.51
CA LYS A 118 22.79 -25.92 -6.65
C LYS A 118 22.21 -26.44 -5.33
N GLY A 119 21.13 -27.22 -5.44
CA GLY A 119 20.30 -27.65 -4.30
C GLY A 119 21.12 -28.25 -3.16
N ASP A 120 20.68 -27.99 -1.94
CA ASP A 120 21.30 -28.47 -0.70
C ASP A 120 21.56 -29.99 -0.78
N GLN A 121 22.79 -30.38 -1.08
CA GLN A 121 23.30 -31.68 -0.64
C GLN A 121 23.57 -31.53 0.86
N PRO A 122 23.12 -32.46 1.71
CA PRO A 122 23.42 -32.39 3.13
C PRO A 122 24.93 -32.52 3.29
N ALA A 123 25.59 -31.43 3.70
CA ALA A 123 27.01 -31.47 4.04
C ALA A 123 27.18 -32.48 5.19
N LYS A 124 28.04 -33.48 4.98
CA LYS A 124 28.49 -34.40 6.03
C LYS A 124 28.96 -33.57 7.22
N ALA A 125 28.38 -33.80 8.39
CA ALA A 125 28.72 -33.09 9.61
C ALA A 125 30.10 -33.52 10.11
N ASP A 126 31.06 -32.59 10.11
CA ASP A 126 32.37 -32.75 10.73
C ASP A 126 32.27 -32.36 12.23
N PRO A 127 32.60 -33.24 13.19
CA PRO A 127 32.18 -33.10 14.59
C PRO A 127 32.98 -32.07 15.42
N LYS A 128 33.83 -31.23 14.80
CA LYS A 128 34.81 -30.42 15.54
C LYS A 128 34.80 -28.91 15.29
N LYS A 129 33.73 -28.34 14.73
CA LYS A 129 33.57 -26.88 14.63
C LYS A 129 32.39 -26.39 15.46
N ARG A 130 32.65 -26.13 16.74
CA ARG A 130 31.75 -25.44 17.66
C ARG A 130 31.76 -23.94 17.34
N SER A 131 31.41 -23.57 16.10
CA SER A 131 31.02 -22.18 15.80
C SER A 131 29.54 -22.05 16.11
N LEU A 132 29.20 -21.05 16.90
CA LEU A 132 27.85 -20.61 17.22
C LEU A 132 27.07 -20.36 15.91
N HIS A 133 26.51 -21.41 15.32
CA HIS A 133 25.65 -21.30 14.15
C HIS A 133 24.34 -20.70 14.64
N LEU A 134 24.29 -19.36 14.64
CA LEU A 134 23.04 -18.63 14.62
C LEU A 134 22.34 -19.05 13.33
N ASN A 135 21.50 -20.08 13.42
CA ASN A 135 20.72 -20.61 12.31
C ASN A 135 19.56 -19.63 12.03
N VAL A 136 19.92 -18.39 11.72
CA VAL A 136 18.96 -17.34 11.41
C VAL A 136 18.45 -17.65 10.03
N ASN A 137 17.21 -18.13 9.97
CA ASN A 137 16.53 -18.38 8.72
C ASN A 137 16.53 -17.08 7.92
N PHE A 138 17.32 -17.01 6.85
CA PHE A 138 17.51 -15.79 6.04
C PHE A 138 16.18 -15.15 5.61
N LYS A 139 15.13 -15.95 5.41
CA LYS A 139 13.78 -15.43 5.14
C LYS A 139 13.27 -14.54 6.28
N VAL A 140 13.47 -14.95 7.52
CA VAL A 140 13.11 -14.17 8.72
C VAL A 140 13.92 -12.87 8.77
N VAL A 141 15.22 -12.90 8.47
CA VAL A 141 16.04 -11.68 8.40
C VAL A 141 15.50 -10.69 7.39
N VAL A 142 15.22 -11.15 6.16
CA VAL A 142 14.68 -10.28 5.10
C VAL A 142 13.30 -9.74 5.45
N THR A 143 12.41 -10.58 6.00
CA THR A 143 11.08 -10.14 6.43
C THR A 143 11.17 -9.12 7.56
N CYS A 144 11.99 -9.36 8.58
CA CYS A 144 12.20 -8.42 9.68
C CYS A 144 12.82 -7.11 9.19
N PHE A 145 13.79 -7.16 8.26
CA PHE A 145 14.38 -5.98 7.66
C PHE A 145 13.35 -5.17 6.87
N LEU A 146 12.55 -5.83 6.01
CA LEU A 146 11.52 -5.15 5.23
C LEU A 146 10.45 -4.49 6.12
N VAL A 147 9.97 -5.22 7.13
CA VAL A 147 9.02 -4.66 8.13
C VAL A 147 9.65 -3.49 8.88
N GLY A 148 10.94 -3.58 9.24
CA GLY A 148 11.68 -2.50 9.88
C GLY A 148 11.79 -1.25 9.00
N VAL A 149 12.17 -1.40 7.73
CA VAL A 149 12.25 -0.28 6.78
C VAL A 149 10.87 0.34 6.57
N CYS A 150 9.82 -0.46 6.35
CA CYS A 150 8.46 0.06 6.21
C CYS A 150 8.00 0.84 7.45
N LEU A 151 8.30 0.33 8.66
CA LEU A 151 7.96 0.99 9.91
C LEU A 151 8.71 2.33 10.06
N LEU A 152 10.02 2.33 9.84
CA LEU A 152 10.86 3.54 9.95
C LEU A 152 10.45 4.61 8.93
N SER A 153 10.21 4.20 7.68
CA SER A 153 9.69 5.09 6.64
C SER A 153 8.32 5.65 7.02
N GLY A 154 7.43 4.81 7.56
CA GLY A 154 6.12 5.25 8.05
C GLY A 154 6.23 6.30 9.16
N ILE A 155 7.08 6.05 10.17
CA ILE A 155 7.33 6.99 11.28
C ILE A 155 7.89 8.32 10.74
N PHE A 156 8.84 8.26 9.83
CA PHE A 156 9.47 9.46 9.25
C PHE A 156 8.47 10.30 8.44
N ILE A 157 7.68 9.66 7.56
CA ILE A 157 6.65 10.35 6.77
C ILE A 157 5.59 10.95 7.70
N LEU A 158 5.18 10.22 8.74
CA LEU A 158 4.23 10.70 9.74
C LEU A 158 4.78 11.93 10.49
N PHE A 159 6.04 11.89 10.89
CA PHE A 159 6.72 13.02 11.54
C PHE A 159 6.72 14.27 10.67
N LEU A 160 7.06 14.13 9.38
CA LEU A 160 7.02 15.25 8.43
C LEU A 160 5.60 15.81 8.28
N GLY A 161 4.59 14.94 8.07
CA GLY A 161 3.20 15.37 7.94
C GLY A 161 2.67 16.09 9.18
N VAL A 162 2.98 15.58 10.39
CA VAL A 162 2.60 16.22 11.65
C VAL A 162 3.31 17.56 11.83
N LYS A 163 4.62 17.62 11.53
CA LYS A 163 5.40 18.86 11.58
C LYS A 163 4.79 19.93 10.67
N ASP A 164 4.48 19.57 9.44
CA ASP A 164 3.90 20.51 8.45
C ASP A 164 2.51 20.98 8.88
N THR A 165 1.70 20.10 9.48
CA THR A 165 0.39 20.47 10.04
C THR A 165 0.50 21.42 11.22
N ILE A 166 1.46 21.20 12.13
CA ILE A 166 1.70 22.11 13.27
C ILE A 166 2.17 23.47 12.77
N GLN A 167 3.11 23.51 11.82
CA GLN A 167 3.58 24.76 11.22
C GLN A 167 2.45 25.52 10.51
N LEU A 168 1.60 24.82 9.77
CA LEU A 168 0.42 25.40 9.13
C LEU A 168 -0.56 25.96 10.17
N SER A 169 -0.82 25.22 11.25
CA SER A 169 -1.70 25.65 12.33
C SER A 169 -1.16 26.87 13.07
N GLN A 170 0.15 26.95 13.31
CA GLN A 170 0.79 28.11 13.93
C GLN A 170 0.69 29.35 13.04
N ARG A 171 0.94 29.19 11.73
CA ARG A 171 0.83 30.29 10.75
C ARG A 171 -0.62 30.76 10.57
N ALA A 172 -1.57 29.84 10.52
CA ALA A 172 -2.98 30.13 10.25
C ALA A 172 -3.84 30.34 11.51
N GLY A 173 -3.24 30.41 12.71
CA GLY A 173 -3.96 30.55 13.97
C GLY A 173 -4.72 31.88 14.12
N GLY A 174 -4.23 32.94 13.49
CA GLY A 174 -4.87 34.27 13.44
C GLY A 174 -5.65 34.55 12.15
N TYR A 175 -5.84 33.55 11.29
CA TYR A 175 -6.47 33.76 9.98
C TYR A 175 -8.00 33.73 10.10
N THR A 176 -8.66 34.60 9.33
CA THR A 176 -10.11 34.64 9.22
C THR A 176 -10.58 33.71 8.11
N ALA A 177 -11.71 33.03 8.31
CA ALA A 177 -12.30 32.15 7.32
C ALA A 177 -13.28 32.91 6.42
N THR A 178 -13.25 32.62 5.12
CA THR A 178 -14.24 33.07 4.13
C THR A 178 -14.52 31.94 3.12
N GLU A 179 -15.53 32.10 2.29
CA GLU A 179 -15.80 31.19 1.18
C GLU A 179 -15.00 31.60 -0.05
N GLY A 180 -14.32 30.65 -0.67
CA GLY A 180 -13.71 30.79 -1.99
C GLY A 180 -14.38 29.88 -3.00
N HIS A 181 -14.46 30.34 -4.25
CA HIS A 181 -15.08 29.64 -5.36
C HIS A 181 -14.02 29.13 -6.33
N PHE A 182 -14.19 27.90 -6.81
CA PHE A 182 -13.33 27.33 -7.83
C PHE A 182 -13.49 28.09 -9.16
N VAL A 183 -12.38 28.68 -9.64
CA VAL A 183 -12.36 29.50 -10.85
C VAL A 183 -11.59 28.85 -12.00
N ASP A 184 -10.44 28.24 -11.70
CA ASP A 184 -9.52 27.74 -12.72
C ASP A 184 -8.58 26.66 -12.16
N TYR A 185 -7.76 26.07 -13.02
CA TYR A 185 -6.74 25.11 -12.65
C TYR A 185 -5.47 25.26 -13.48
N GLU A 186 -4.34 24.90 -12.88
CA GLU A 186 -3.04 24.81 -13.56
C GLU A 186 -2.62 23.36 -13.70
N VAL A 187 -1.90 23.03 -14.77
CA VAL A 187 -1.31 21.69 -14.92
C VAL A 187 -0.17 21.54 -13.90
N TYR A 188 -0.35 20.64 -12.95
CA TYR A 188 0.64 20.36 -11.92
C TYR A 188 1.69 19.36 -12.43
N ARG A 189 1.24 18.27 -13.06
CA ARG A 189 2.08 17.28 -13.72
C ARG A 189 1.27 16.61 -14.83
N SER A 190 1.85 16.49 -16.02
CA SER A 190 1.27 15.73 -17.13
C SER A 190 2.28 14.70 -17.61
N ASP A 191 1.91 13.42 -17.55
CA ASP A 191 2.72 12.30 -18.02
C ASP A 191 1.85 11.25 -18.74
N ARG A 192 2.47 10.13 -19.15
CA ARG A 192 1.77 9.04 -19.85
C ARG A 192 0.70 8.34 -18.98
N GLU A 193 0.69 8.55 -17.67
CA GLU A 193 -0.23 7.94 -16.72
C GLU A 193 -1.44 8.84 -16.43
N GLY A 194 -1.31 10.15 -16.65
CA GLY A 194 -2.42 11.10 -16.62
C GLY A 194 -1.95 12.53 -16.40
N THR A 195 -2.93 13.44 -16.34
CA THR A 195 -2.67 14.83 -15.95
C THR A 195 -3.25 15.08 -14.56
N THR A 196 -2.44 15.69 -13.70
CA THR A 196 -2.83 16.20 -12.40
C THR A 196 -2.80 17.71 -12.43
N TYR A 197 -3.72 18.31 -11.67
CA TYR A 197 -4.02 19.72 -11.69
C TYR A 197 -3.86 20.32 -10.30
N ARG A 198 -3.38 21.56 -10.26
CA ARG A 198 -3.43 22.43 -9.10
C ARG A 198 -4.68 23.28 -9.24
N LEU A 199 -5.57 23.22 -8.26
CA LEU A 199 -6.86 23.92 -8.33
C LEU A 199 -6.71 25.34 -7.80
N ILE A 200 -7.31 26.32 -8.48
CA ILE A 200 -7.29 27.74 -8.12
C ILE A 200 -8.69 28.15 -7.65
N TYR A 201 -8.74 28.72 -6.46
CA TYR A 201 -9.93 29.28 -5.84
C TYR A 201 -9.78 30.79 -5.72
N GLU A 202 -10.86 31.52 -5.99
CA GLU A 202 -10.96 32.96 -5.82
C GLU A 202 -11.88 33.27 -4.65
N TYR A 203 -11.51 34.24 -3.83
CA TYR A 203 -12.29 34.72 -2.67
C TYR A 203 -12.17 36.22 -2.57
N GLU A 204 -13.15 36.85 -1.93
CA GLU A 204 -13.24 38.30 -1.84
C GLU A 204 -13.00 38.78 -0.40
N VAL A 205 -12.22 39.85 -0.27
CA VAL A 205 -12.03 40.56 1.01
C VAL A 205 -12.20 42.05 0.74
N ASN A 206 -13.20 42.67 1.38
CA ASN A 206 -13.50 44.11 1.24
C ASN A 206 -13.67 44.59 -0.21
N GLY A 207 -14.35 43.84 -1.09
CA GLY A 207 -14.53 44.24 -2.48
C GLY A 207 -13.39 43.83 -3.42
N ALA A 208 -12.26 43.33 -2.90
CA ALA A 208 -11.09 42.98 -3.69
C ALA A 208 -10.96 41.45 -3.85
N PRO A 209 -10.75 40.94 -5.09
CA PRO A 209 -10.57 39.52 -5.34
C PRO A 209 -9.13 39.07 -5.04
N TYR A 210 -9.01 37.90 -4.43
CA TYR A 210 -7.75 37.22 -4.12
C TYR A 210 -7.82 35.77 -4.54
N ARG A 211 -6.67 35.15 -4.80
CA ARG A 211 -6.58 33.77 -5.26
C ARG A 211 -5.72 32.92 -4.35
N VAL A 212 -6.09 31.65 -4.22
CA VAL A 212 -5.35 30.63 -3.49
C VAL A 212 -5.37 29.33 -4.28
N SER A 213 -4.24 28.62 -4.28
CA SER A 213 -4.10 27.36 -5.02
C SER A 213 -3.85 26.18 -4.07
N THR A 214 -4.21 24.97 -4.49
CA THR A 214 -3.86 23.75 -3.74
C THR A 214 -2.34 23.54 -3.67
N ASP A 215 -1.85 23.01 -2.54
CA ASP A 215 -0.46 22.62 -2.33
C ASP A 215 -0.15 21.19 -2.81
N TYR A 216 -1.13 20.54 -3.44
CA TYR A 216 -1.06 19.20 -4.02
C TYR A 216 -1.70 19.16 -5.40
N GLY A 217 -1.33 18.14 -6.19
CA GLY A 217 -1.96 17.83 -7.47
C GLY A 217 -3.12 16.86 -7.32
N THR A 218 -4.21 17.09 -8.05
CA THR A 218 -5.38 16.21 -8.09
C THR A 218 -5.74 15.88 -9.54
N SER A 219 -6.21 14.67 -9.80
CA SER A 219 -6.72 14.26 -11.12
C SER A 219 -8.18 14.65 -11.32
N ALA A 220 -8.86 15.17 -10.30
CA ALA A 220 -10.27 15.48 -10.33
C ALA A 220 -10.51 16.99 -10.31
N ILE A 221 -11.09 17.50 -11.39
CA ILE A 221 -11.50 18.90 -11.51
C ILE A 221 -12.91 19.04 -10.91
N PRO A 222 -13.10 19.92 -9.91
CA PRO A 222 -14.41 20.10 -9.30
C PRO A 222 -15.35 20.90 -10.23
N ALA A 223 -16.64 20.94 -9.89
CA ALA A 223 -17.59 21.75 -10.63
C ALA A 223 -17.23 23.25 -10.53
N ARG A 224 -17.45 23.99 -11.62
CA ARG A 224 -17.25 25.44 -11.66
C ARG A 224 -18.06 26.12 -10.55
N ASN A 225 -17.48 27.12 -9.89
CA ASN A 225 -18.05 27.84 -8.75
C ASN A 225 -18.30 26.99 -7.49
N SER A 226 -17.79 25.76 -7.42
CA SER A 226 -17.83 24.98 -6.18
C SER A 226 -17.09 25.73 -5.07
N THR A 227 -17.66 25.70 -3.86
CA THR A 227 -17.13 26.45 -2.72
C THR A 227 -16.17 25.62 -1.90
N ARG A 228 -15.15 26.28 -1.36
CA ARG A 228 -14.25 25.75 -0.35
C ARG A 228 -13.86 26.85 0.62
N THR A 229 -13.74 26.51 1.89
CA THR A 229 -13.33 27.47 2.90
C THR A 229 -11.87 27.86 2.70
N VAL A 230 -11.62 29.17 2.60
CA VAL A 230 -10.30 29.79 2.56
C VAL A 230 -10.05 30.46 3.91
N LYS A 231 -8.86 30.28 4.46
CA LYS A 231 -8.39 31.06 5.61
C LYS A 231 -7.35 32.05 5.15
N TYR A 232 -7.52 33.33 5.44
CA TYR A 232 -6.60 34.40 5.04
C TYR A 232 -6.16 35.24 6.23
N ASP A 233 -4.98 35.86 6.14
CA ASP A 233 -4.49 36.84 7.11
C ASP A 233 -5.24 38.18 6.92
N PRO A 234 -6.01 38.68 7.90
CA PRO A 234 -6.72 39.95 7.77
C PRO A 234 -5.79 41.16 7.54
N ALA A 235 -4.54 41.09 8.02
CA ALA A 235 -3.55 42.14 7.81
C ALA A 235 -2.88 42.04 6.42
N ASN A 236 -2.93 40.87 5.77
CA ASN A 236 -2.40 40.65 4.43
C ASN A 236 -3.19 39.55 3.70
N PRO A 237 -4.32 39.89 3.04
CA PRO A 237 -5.21 38.89 2.46
C PRO A 237 -4.53 37.95 1.46
N GLN A 238 -3.46 38.36 0.76
CA GLN A 238 -2.73 37.47 -0.15
C GLN A 238 -2.17 36.22 0.55
N LYS A 239 -1.84 36.32 1.85
CA LYS A 239 -1.45 35.16 2.65
C LYS A 239 -2.68 34.35 3.03
N SER A 240 -2.93 33.30 2.26
CA SER A 240 -4.12 32.46 2.44
C SER A 240 -3.80 30.98 2.28
N VAL A 241 -4.65 30.15 2.91
CA VAL A 241 -4.55 28.69 2.89
C VAL A 241 -5.95 28.09 2.72
N LEU A 242 -6.04 27.02 1.93
CA LEU A 242 -7.27 26.25 1.79
C LEU A 242 -7.49 25.40 3.05
N ALA A 243 -8.68 25.48 3.64
CA ALA A 243 -9.04 24.59 4.73
C ALA A 243 -9.36 23.17 4.21
N GLY A 244 -9.20 22.18 5.08
CA GLY A 244 -9.46 20.77 4.75
C GLY A 244 -8.22 20.04 4.27
N SER A 245 -8.32 19.32 3.16
CA SER A 245 -7.26 18.44 2.64
C SER A 245 -6.08 19.20 2.05
N ASN A 246 -4.87 18.81 2.44
CA ASN A 246 -3.60 19.36 1.98
C ASN A 246 -2.56 18.24 1.85
N SER A 247 -1.36 18.58 1.39
CA SER A 247 -0.25 17.61 1.25
C SER A 247 0.13 16.93 2.57
N ALA A 248 0.10 17.66 3.68
CA ALA A 248 0.41 17.15 5.01
C ALA A 248 -0.58 16.06 5.48
N ASN A 249 -1.88 16.24 5.23
CA ASN A 249 -2.90 15.24 5.54
C ASN A 249 -2.65 13.92 4.79
N TRP A 250 -2.22 14.01 3.53
CA TRP A 250 -1.86 12.83 2.74
C TRP A 250 -0.62 12.12 3.30
N MET A 251 0.40 12.88 3.71
CA MET A 251 1.59 12.35 4.37
C MET A 251 1.23 11.67 5.69
N ILE A 252 0.38 12.27 6.52
CA ILE A 252 -0.09 11.66 7.78
C ILE A 252 -0.80 10.33 7.49
N PHE A 253 -1.72 10.30 6.52
CA PHE A 253 -2.44 9.08 6.16
C PHE A 253 -1.50 7.98 5.68
N MET A 254 -0.55 8.30 4.78
CA MET A 254 0.42 7.32 4.28
C MET A 254 1.38 6.84 5.37
N GLY A 255 1.87 7.75 6.21
CA GLY A 255 2.71 7.42 7.36
C GLY A 255 2.00 6.45 8.30
N LEU A 256 0.75 6.75 8.67
CA LEU A 256 -0.08 5.85 9.49
C LEU A 256 -0.33 4.52 8.80
N PHE A 257 -0.61 4.48 7.49
CA PHE A 257 -0.79 3.23 6.75
C PHE A 257 0.44 2.31 6.88
N PHE A 258 1.65 2.84 6.69
CA PHE A 258 2.89 2.07 6.83
C PHE A 258 3.16 1.63 8.26
N VAL A 259 2.95 2.50 9.26
CA VAL A 259 3.13 2.17 10.68
C VAL A 259 2.14 1.08 11.09
N LEU A 260 0.87 1.27 10.76
CA LEU A 260 -0.20 0.36 11.13
C LEU A 260 -0.01 -1.00 10.47
N GLY A 261 0.28 -1.02 9.17
CA GLY A 261 0.54 -2.24 8.39
C GLY A 261 1.76 -3.00 8.91
N SER A 262 2.87 -2.31 9.17
CA SER A 262 4.09 -2.94 9.72
C SER A 262 3.84 -3.57 11.09
N THR A 263 3.05 -2.90 11.92
CA THR A 263 2.68 -3.39 13.25
C THR A 263 1.81 -4.65 13.18
N VAL A 264 0.99 -4.86 12.13
CA VAL A 264 0.27 -6.14 11.93
C VAL A 264 1.26 -7.31 11.89
N PHE A 265 2.37 -7.17 11.16
CA PHE A 265 3.38 -8.22 11.04
C PHE A 265 4.12 -8.47 12.36
N ILE A 266 4.42 -7.41 13.11
CA ILE A 266 5.03 -7.50 14.44
C ILE A 266 4.09 -8.23 15.42
N LEU A 267 2.81 -7.84 15.46
CA LEU A 267 1.81 -8.47 16.32
C LEU A 267 1.54 -9.91 15.92
N ALA A 268 1.53 -10.24 14.62
CA ALA A 268 1.39 -11.61 14.15
C ALA A 268 2.56 -12.48 14.64
N TRP A 269 3.79 -11.98 14.58
CA TRP A 269 4.96 -12.66 15.12
C TRP A 269 4.87 -12.86 16.64
N LEU A 270 4.49 -11.83 17.38
CA LEU A 270 4.30 -11.90 18.84
C LEU A 270 3.19 -12.88 19.24
N THR A 271 2.13 -12.96 18.43
CA THR A 271 1.04 -13.93 18.62
C THR A 271 1.53 -15.36 18.44
N VAL A 272 2.35 -15.63 17.41
CA VAL A 272 2.97 -16.96 17.21
C VAL A 272 3.90 -17.33 18.36
N LYS A 273 4.52 -16.34 19.03
CA LYS A 273 5.35 -16.54 20.22
C LYS A 273 4.56 -16.72 21.52
N GLY A 274 3.23 -16.68 21.47
CA GLY A 274 2.37 -16.85 22.64
C GLY A 274 2.35 -15.65 23.59
N CYS A 275 2.87 -14.48 23.18
CA CYS A 275 2.90 -13.29 24.03
C CYS A 275 1.49 -12.82 24.45
N PHE A 276 0.46 -13.19 23.70
CA PHE A 276 -0.92 -12.78 23.94
C PHE A 276 -1.82 -13.90 24.47
N ASP A 277 -1.26 -15.07 24.83
CA ASP A 277 -2.03 -16.23 25.29
C ASP A 277 -2.79 -15.97 26.62
N ARG A 278 -2.35 -14.96 27.37
CA ARG A 278 -3.01 -14.53 28.62
C ARG A 278 -4.29 -13.72 28.40
N PHE A 279 -4.52 -13.21 27.19
CA PHE A 279 -5.68 -12.39 26.89
C PHE A 279 -6.84 -13.26 26.40
N LYS A 280 -8.04 -13.03 26.96
CA LYS A 280 -9.29 -13.67 26.49
C LYS A 280 -9.78 -13.13 25.13
N VAL A 281 -9.12 -12.08 24.64
CA VAL A 281 -9.44 -11.32 23.43
C VAL A 281 -8.36 -11.58 22.39
N SER A 282 -8.75 -11.74 21.13
CA SER A 282 -7.78 -11.88 20.03
C SER A 282 -7.17 -10.52 19.71
N VAL A 283 -6.04 -10.18 20.35
CA VAL A 283 -5.33 -8.89 20.19
C VAL A 283 -5.02 -8.60 18.73
N LEU A 284 -4.49 -9.60 17.99
CA LEU A 284 -4.22 -9.47 16.55
C LEU A 284 -5.50 -9.23 15.75
N GLY A 285 -6.60 -9.94 16.09
CA GLY A 285 -7.88 -9.79 15.41
C GLY A 285 -8.50 -8.42 15.61
N VAL A 286 -8.47 -7.90 16.85
CA VAL A 286 -8.92 -6.53 17.18
C VAL A 286 -8.09 -5.51 16.42
N TYR A 287 -6.76 -5.66 16.43
CA TYR A 287 -5.87 -4.74 15.74
C TYR A 287 -6.12 -4.69 14.23
N ILE A 288 -6.23 -5.86 13.57
CA ILE A 288 -6.57 -5.94 12.14
C ILE A 288 -7.91 -5.26 11.85
N GLY A 289 -8.91 -5.47 12.71
CA GLY A 289 -10.21 -4.82 12.59
C GLY A 289 -10.11 -3.30 12.61
N VAL A 290 -9.42 -2.74 13.60
CA VAL A 290 -9.17 -1.29 13.73
C VAL A 290 -8.42 -0.73 12.52
N VAL A 291 -7.38 -1.43 12.06
CA VAL A 291 -6.61 -1.01 10.87
C VAL A 291 -7.49 -0.99 9.63
N PHE A 292 -8.32 -2.01 9.40
CA PHE A 292 -9.23 -2.04 8.26
C PHE A 292 -10.25 -0.89 8.29
N THR A 293 -10.79 -0.57 9.48
CA THR A 293 -11.67 0.58 9.65
C THR A 293 -10.95 1.90 9.35
N PHE A 294 -9.73 2.08 9.85
CA PHE A 294 -8.95 3.29 9.61
C PHE A 294 -8.57 3.46 8.13
N VAL A 295 -8.06 2.40 7.49
CA VAL A 295 -7.67 2.41 6.08
C VAL A 295 -8.87 2.62 5.16
N GLY A 296 -10.06 2.09 5.53
CA GLY A 296 -11.30 2.36 4.80
C GLY A 296 -11.80 3.80 5.00
N ALA A 297 -11.77 4.32 6.22
CA ALA A 297 -12.25 5.67 6.53
C ALA A 297 -11.34 6.78 5.98
N GLY A 298 -10.02 6.55 5.94
CA GLY A 298 -9.04 7.56 5.55
C GLY A 298 -9.28 8.19 4.19
N PRO A 299 -9.40 7.43 3.08
CA PRO A 299 -9.71 7.98 1.76
C PRO A 299 -11.01 8.78 1.71
N ILE A 300 -12.05 8.35 2.46
CA ILE A 300 -13.33 9.07 2.54
C ILE A 300 -13.13 10.42 3.23
N LEU A 301 -12.42 10.45 4.37
CA LEU A 301 -12.14 11.68 5.10
C LEU A 301 -11.27 12.65 4.29
N LEU A 302 -10.25 12.14 3.61
CA LEU A 302 -9.40 12.92 2.72
C LEU A 302 -10.21 13.51 1.57
N ARG A 303 -11.07 12.71 0.91
CA ARG A 303 -11.88 13.22 -0.20
C ARG A 303 -12.97 14.19 0.25
N ARG A 304 -13.52 14.00 1.45
CA ARG A 304 -14.44 14.96 2.09
C ARG A 304 -13.75 16.30 2.32
N GLY A 305 -12.50 16.29 2.79
CA GLY A 305 -11.71 17.51 2.99
C GLY A 305 -11.38 18.26 1.70
N GLU A 306 -11.42 17.59 0.53
CA GLU A 306 -11.24 18.24 -0.78
C GLU A 306 -12.56 18.80 -1.34
N THR A 307 -13.67 18.09 -1.12
CA THR A 307 -14.98 18.40 -1.71
C THR A 307 -15.86 19.30 -0.83
N GLY A 308 -15.52 19.46 0.45
CA GLY A 308 -16.25 20.32 1.41
C GLY A 308 -17.61 19.79 1.86
N SER A 309 -18.25 18.90 1.10
CA SER A 309 -19.60 18.37 1.39
C SER A 309 -19.69 16.86 1.18
N TRP A 310 -20.55 16.21 1.98
CA TRP A 310 -20.79 14.77 1.87
C TRP A 310 -21.36 14.34 0.50
N PRO A 311 -22.38 15.02 -0.07
CA PRO A 311 -22.93 14.62 -1.37
C PRO A 311 -21.89 14.69 -2.50
N ALA A 312 -21.07 15.73 -2.51
CA ALA A 312 -19.99 15.86 -3.49
C ALA A 312 -18.92 14.77 -3.31
N CYS A 313 -18.59 14.42 -2.06
CA CYS A 313 -17.69 13.33 -1.74
C CYS A 313 -18.20 11.98 -2.30
N PHE A 314 -19.46 11.61 -2.03
CA PHE A 314 -20.04 10.37 -2.53
C PHE A 314 -20.14 10.35 -4.07
N LYS A 315 -20.58 11.46 -4.67
CA LYS A 315 -20.65 11.60 -6.13
C LYS A 315 -19.26 11.44 -6.77
N SER A 316 -18.22 11.96 -6.12
CA SER A 316 -16.86 11.86 -6.62
C SER A 316 -16.29 10.44 -6.61
N PHE A 317 -16.66 9.59 -5.63
CA PHE A 317 -16.20 8.21 -5.63
C PHE A 317 -17.00 7.34 -6.61
N GLY A 318 -18.26 7.69 -6.88
CA GLY A 318 -19.16 6.85 -7.66
C GLY A 318 -19.25 5.45 -7.06
N LEU A 319 -19.17 4.40 -7.89
CA LEU A 319 -19.21 3.01 -7.44
C LEU A 319 -18.00 2.61 -6.56
N TRP A 320 -16.87 3.31 -6.68
CA TRP A 320 -15.64 2.97 -5.95
C TRP A 320 -15.75 3.19 -4.44
N ILE A 321 -16.76 3.92 -3.96
CA ILE A 321 -17.03 4.10 -2.53
C ILE A 321 -17.33 2.76 -1.81
N LEU A 322 -17.78 1.75 -2.56
CA LEU A 322 -18.08 0.44 -1.98
C LEU A 322 -16.85 -0.22 -1.35
N ILE A 323 -15.66 -0.03 -1.92
CA ILE A 323 -14.43 -0.63 -1.38
C ILE A 323 -14.12 -0.11 0.04
N PRO A 324 -13.97 1.21 0.28
CA PRO A 324 -13.72 1.72 1.62
C PRO A 324 -14.87 1.46 2.59
N LEU A 325 -16.14 1.51 2.14
CA LEU A 325 -17.29 1.17 2.98
C LEU A 325 -17.25 -0.30 3.43
N MET A 326 -16.94 -1.23 2.53
CA MET A 326 -16.78 -2.65 2.86
C MET A 326 -15.62 -2.88 3.82
N MET A 327 -14.49 -2.16 3.63
CA MET A 327 -13.37 -2.23 4.58
C MET A 327 -13.76 -1.75 5.97
N ILE A 328 -14.54 -0.67 6.09
CA ILE A 328 -15.08 -0.18 7.36
C ILE A 328 -15.99 -1.23 8.00
N ALA A 329 -16.95 -1.77 7.24
CA ALA A 329 -17.90 -2.75 7.74
C ALA A 329 -17.19 -4.04 8.22
N VAL A 330 -16.27 -4.58 7.42
CA VAL A 330 -15.46 -5.75 7.77
C VAL A 330 -14.57 -5.46 8.98
N GLY A 331 -13.96 -4.27 9.04
CA GLY A 331 -13.10 -3.86 10.15
C GLY A 331 -13.86 -3.75 11.47
N LEU A 332 -15.03 -3.11 11.46
CA LEU A 332 -15.90 -2.99 12.63
C LEU A 332 -16.41 -4.36 13.08
N PHE A 333 -16.91 -5.17 12.16
CA PHE A 333 -17.37 -6.53 12.45
C PHE A 333 -16.25 -7.38 13.07
N GLN A 334 -15.05 -7.35 12.50
CA GLN A 334 -13.89 -8.08 13.01
C GLN A 334 -13.49 -7.59 14.41
N THR A 335 -13.52 -6.28 14.65
CA THR A 335 -13.22 -5.68 15.95
C THR A 335 -14.20 -6.15 17.01
N VAL A 336 -15.52 -6.03 16.75
CA VAL A 336 -16.58 -6.47 17.68
C VAL A 336 -16.50 -7.97 17.93
N LYS A 337 -16.36 -8.77 16.87
CA LYS A 337 -16.24 -10.24 16.96
C LYS A 337 -15.06 -10.67 17.83
N CYS A 338 -13.93 -9.97 17.75
CA CYS A 338 -12.74 -10.30 18.52
C CYS A 338 -12.75 -9.75 19.95
N LEU A 339 -13.49 -8.66 20.22
CA LEU A 339 -13.69 -8.10 21.56
C LEU A 339 -14.70 -8.90 22.39
N LEU A 340 -15.72 -9.47 21.75
CA LEU A 340 -16.68 -10.33 22.43
C LEU A 340 -16.00 -11.65 22.81
N PRO A 341 -16.01 -12.05 24.10
CA PRO A 341 -15.46 -13.34 24.52
C PRO A 341 -16.33 -14.49 23.96
N GLY A 342 -15.99 -14.95 22.75
CA GLY A 342 -16.63 -16.08 22.11
C GLY A 342 -16.08 -17.41 22.64
N ARG A 343 -16.92 -18.12 23.42
CA ARG A 343 -16.84 -19.54 23.84
C ARG A 343 -15.51 -20.24 23.49
N SER A 344 -14.61 -20.26 24.46
CA SER A 344 -13.42 -21.11 24.45
C SER A 344 -13.76 -22.49 23.89
N LYS A 345 -13.06 -22.90 22.83
CA LYS A 345 -12.96 -24.29 22.41
C LYS A 345 -12.37 -25.11 23.58
N LYS A 346 -13.22 -25.55 24.51
CA LYS A 346 -12.98 -26.77 25.29
C LYS A 346 -13.36 -27.93 24.35
N GLY A 347 -12.37 -28.75 23.98
CA GLY A 347 -12.63 -30.05 23.35
C GLY A 347 -11.98 -30.24 21.98
N GLU A 348 -10.67 -30.06 21.86
CA GLU A 348 -9.90 -30.69 20.76
C GLU A 348 -8.44 -30.88 21.18
N LYS A 349 -8.25 -31.44 22.37
CA LYS A 349 -7.03 -32.15 22.79
C LYS A 349 -7.49 -33.42 23.48
N GLY A 350 -7.65 -34.48 22.71
CA GLY A 350 -8.05 -35.79 23.22
C GLY A 350 -8.83 -36.61 22.21
N ARG A 351 -8.18 -37.05 21.14
CA ARG A 351 -8.28 -38.40 20.56
C ARG A 351 -7.26 -38.57 19.44
#